data_AF-A0A1C5LDC4-F1
#
_entry.id   AF-A0A1C5LDC4-F1
#
_cell.length_a   1.000
_cell.length_b   1.000
_cell.length_c   1.000
_cell.angle_alpha   90.00
_cell.angle_beta   90.00
_cell.angle_gamma   90.00
#
_symmetry.space_group_name_H-M   'P 1'
#
loop_
_entity.id
_entity.type
_entity.pdbx_description
1 polymer ?
#
loop_
_entity_poly.entity_id
_entity_poly.type
_entity_poly.pdbx_seq_one_letter_code
_entity_poly.pdbx_strand_id
1 'polypeptide(L)'
;MRKRGERSGEESGRRRTEREYEINREKKGTAGRVIRNIFLSLLILVLLVAAGVYIYGMLYFKDHFFLHTMINGFDASQLTVEEVEEKVADRIADYRLEIGERGGNTETITAEQINYHYVSKGEVQAFLNSQKLYRWPLYMKEQISYTFDSSTQYDEEGLRQAVDGLNCLDESQVTKPADAYIDFLEGKYQVVPEVEGNLLKKDMVYGVIQEAVDFANVKVSLEEKDCYETPVKRQNDETMARTVEKLNTCISTDLTYLFGEHSEKVDAERVRGWLSYDDSGNVELDKDAIRAFVAEMAEKYDTADKPRTFRTHGGEEVTVSGGSYGWLMDQDATYDYLIDAIWAGNTGDTYAEFAQTAVSWSNSDLGDSYVEIDLDSQHVWLYIDGQEVVSTDCVSGLASDPSRKTPEGTYTLYYKESPSVLKGENNEYETKVTYWMPFNGGIGLHDANWRSSFGGSIYQTNGSHGCVNLPPSAAKEIYERVYDGIPIICYY
;
A
#
# COMPACT_ATOMS: atom_id res chain seq x y z
N MET A 1 -16.55 159.66 -20.04
CA MET A 1 -15.14 159.27 -19.77
C MET A 1 -14.68 159.94 -18.49
N ARG A 2 -13.92 159.24 -17.64
CA ARG A 2 -13.44 159.63 -16.29
C ARG A 2 -14.43 159.59 -15.11
N LYS A 3 -13.89 159.05 -14.00
CA LYS A 3 -14.11 159.32 -12.56
C LYS A 3 -15.50 158.89 -12.00
N ARG A 4 -15.67 158.48 -10.72
CA ARG A 4 -14.99 158.82 -9.45
C ARG A 4 -15.54 157.92 -8.30
N GLY A 5 -14.72 157.67 -7.28
CA GLY A 5 -15.07 157.47 -5.84
C GLY A 5 -15.97 156.28 -5.44
N GLU A 6 -15.99 155.75 -4.22
CA GLU A 6 -15.29 156.01 -2.95
C GLU A 6 -15.60 154.83 -1.98
N ARG A 7 -14.99 154.86 -0.79
CA ARG A 7 -14.79 153.81 0.26
C ARG A 7 -16.04 153.17 0.93
N SER A 8 -15.79 151.98 1.51
CA SER A 8 -15.99 151.57 2.94
C SER A 8 -16.94 150.38 3.26
N GLY A 9 -16.56 149.61 4.31
CA GLY A 9 -17.32 148.56 5.02
C GLY A 9 -16.96 147.13 4.58
N GLU A 10 -16.05 146.36 5.17
CA GLU A 10 -15.81 145.94 6.57
C GLU A 10 -16.92 145.06 7.20
N GLU A 11 -16.52 143.84 7.55
CA GLU A 11 -17.04 143.00 8.65
C GLU A 11 -18.51 142.51 8.64
N SER A 12 -18.78 141.29 8.12
CA SER A 12 -19.91 140.47 8.60
C SER A 12 -19.90 138.98 8.14
N GLY A 13 -19.26 138.63 7.02
CA GLY A 13 -19.45 137.31 6.40
C GLY A 13 -18.60 136.13 6.94
N ARG A 14 -17.57 136.38 7.76
CA ARG A 14 -16.55 135.36 8.10
C ARG A 14 -16.80 134.52 9.37
N ARG A 15 -17.85 134.80 10.16
CA ARG A 15 -18.08 134.12 11.46
C ARG A 15 -19.07 132.94 11.45
N ARG A 16 -19.68 132.58 10.31
CA ARG A 16 -20.71 131.52 10.27
C ARG A 16 -20.28 130.18 9.67
N THR A 17 -19.16 130.11 8.95
CA THR A 17 -18.67 128.87 8.30
C THR A 17 -17.55 128.15 9.08
N GLU A 18 -16.89 128.78 10.05
CA GLU A 18 -15.87 128.13 10.88
C GLU A 18 -16.47 127.35 12.09
N ARG A 19 -17.60 127.81 12.65
CA ARG A 19 -18.26 127.11 13.78
C ARG A 19 -18.88 125.75 13.41
N GLU A 20 -19.37 125.58 12.19
CA GLU A 20 -19.93 124.28 11.74
C GLU A 20 -18.84 123.25 11.39
N TYR A 21 -17.63 123.71 11.03
CA TYR A 21 -16.49 122.83 10.79
C TYR A 21 -15.79 122.39 12.10
N GLU A 22 -15.77 123.24 13.13
CA GLU A 22 -15.21 122.89 14.44
C GLU A 22 -16.11 121.94 15.25
N ILE A 23 -17.44 122.13 15.23
CA ILE A 23 -18.37 121.25 15.98
C ILE A 23 -18.41 119.82 15.40
N ASN A 24 -18.24 119.65 14.08
CA ASN A 24 -18.19 118.32 13.46
C ASN A 24 -16.84 117.60 13.64
N ARG A 25 -15.75 118.34 13.91
CA ARG A 25 -14.43 117.78 14.18
C ARG A 25 -14.28 117.35 15.64
N GLU A 26 -14.94 118.04 16.57
CA GLU A 26 -15.01 117.63 17.97
C GLU A 26 -15.92 116.42 18.22
N LYS A 27 -17.06 116.27 17.51
CA LYS A 27 -17.90 115.06 17.67
C LYS A 27 -17.30 113.79 17.04
N LYS A 28 -16.47 113.90 15.99
CA LYS A 28 -15.73 112.75 15.41
C LYS A 28 -14.50 112.33 16.23
N GLY A 29 -13.89 113.25 16.99
CA GLY A 29 -12.72 112.95 17.83
C GLY A 29 -13.05 112.17 19.11
N THR A 30 -14.26 112.33 19.65
CA THR A 30 -14.69 111.69 20.90
C THR A 30 -15.36 110.32 20.66
N ALA A 31 -16.19 110.18 19.63
CA ALA A 31 -16.79 108.89 19.25
C ALA A 31 -15.75 107.86 18.77
N GLY A 32 -14.76 108.29 17.96
CA GLY A 32 -13.66 107.42 17.52
C GLY A 32 -12.72 107.00 18.66
N ARG A 33 -12.55 107.84 19.69
CA ARG A 33 -11.77 107.48 20.90
C ARG A 33 -12.50 106.48 21.78
N VAL A 34 -13.82 106.62 21.97
CA VAL A 34 -14.62 105.68 22.76
C VAL A 34 -14.74 104.33 22.05
N ILE A 35 -15.01 104.31 20.73
CA ILE A 35 -15.03 103.07 19.93
C ILE A 35 -13.65 102.39 19.91
N ARG A 36 -12.56 103.16 19.75
CA ARG A 36 -11.19 102.64 19.84
C ARG A 36 -10.87 102.08 21.22
N ASN A 37 -11.30 102.73 22.30
CA ASN A 37 -11.08 102.23 23.66
C ASN A 37 -11.94 100.99 23.95
N ILE A 38 -13.19 100.91 23.46
CA ILE A 38 -14.02 99.69 23.52
C ILE A 38 -13.39 98.57 22.71
N PHE A 39 -12.91 98.82 21.48
CA PHE A 39 -12.17 97.84 20.68
C PHE A 39 -10.87 97.40 21.34
N LEU A 40 -10.13 98.31 21.98
CA LEU A 40 -8.88 97.98 22.67
C LEU A 40 -9.16 97.18 23.94
N SER A 41 -10.19 97.53 24.72
CA SER A 41 -10.66 96.76 25.87
C SER A 41 -11.18 95.39 25.47
N LEU A 42 -11.89 95.28 24.35
CA LEU A 42 -12.36 94.02 23.78
C LEU A 42 -11.19 93.18 23.25
N LEU A 43 -10.21 93.79 22.61
CA LEU A 43 -8.99 93.13 22.14
C LEU A 43 -8.14 92.63 23.31
N ILE A 44 -8.00 93.42 24.38
CA ILE A 44 -7.33 93.01 25.62
C ILE A 44 -8.09 91.86 26.28
N LEU A 45 -9.42 91.94 26.35
CA LEU A 45 -10.24 90.85 26.87
C LEU A 45 -10.08 89.57 26.03
N VAL A 46 -10.08 89.67 24.70
CA VAL A 46 -9.85 88.55 23.78
C VAL A 46 -8.44 87.99 23.94
N LEU A 47 -7.42 88.82 24.09
CA LEU A 47 -6.04 88.38 24.34
C LEU A 47 -5.89 87.72 25.70
N LEU A 48 -6.58 88.21 26.74
CA LEU A 48 -6.61 87.59 28.06
C LEU A 48 -7.34 86.25 28.05
N VAL A 49 -8.45 86.15 27.33
CA VAL A 49 -9.17 84.89 27.12
C VAL A 49 -8.32 83.92 26.29
N ALA A 50 -7.67 84.37 25.22
CA ALA A 50 -6.79 83.55 24.41
C ALA A 50 -5.56 83.07 25.19
N ALA A 51 -4.96 83.94 26.02
CA ALA A 51 -3.89 83.56 26.93
C ALA A 51 -4.39 82.56 27.99
N GLY A 52 -5.59 82.77 28.53
CA GLY A 52 -6.23 81.85 29.47
C GLY A 52 -6.48 80.47 28.86
N VAL A 53 -7.01 80.39 27.63
CA VAL A 53 -7.20 79.14 26.87
C VAL A 53 -5.86 78.49 26.52
N TYR A 54 -4.85 79.29 26.14
CA TYR A 54 -3.50 78.79 25.86
C TYR A 54 -2.86 78.14 27.09
N ILE A 55 -2.94 78.81 28.24
CA ILE A 55 -2.45 78.31 29.53
C ILE A 55 -3.27 77.10 29.99
N TYR A 56 -4.59 77.14 29.85
CA TYR A 56 -5.46 76.01 30.15
C TYR A 56 -5.09 74.78 29.32
N GLY A 57 -4.89 74.94 28.00
CA GLY A 57 -4.44 73.85 27.14
C GLY A 57 -3.08 73.29 27.57
N MET A 58 -2.12 74.15 27.94
CA MET A 58 -0.83 73.68 28.48
C MET A 58 -0.96 72.91 29.79
N LEU A 59 -1.91 73.28 30.67
CA LEU A 59 -2.17 72.57 31.92
C LEU A 59 -2.94 71.27 31.68
N TYR A 60 -3.91 71.26 30.76
CA TYR A 60 -4.72 70.09 30.42
C TYR A 60 -3.88 69.01 29.75
N PHE A 61 -3.12 69.36 28.71
CA PHE A 61 -2.25 68.42 27.97
C PHE A 61 -0.96 68.05 28.70
N LYS A 62 -0.79 68.52 29.94
CA LYS A 62 0.24 67.99 30.84
C LYS A 62 -0.03 66.53 31.18
N ASP A 63 -1.29 66.20 31.41
CA ASP A 63 -1.74 64.88 31.84
C ASP A 63 -2.55 64.15 30.75
N HIS A 64 -2.86 64.82 29.63
CA HIS A 64 -3.59 64.25 28.48
C HIS A 64 -2.79 64.37 27.16
N PHE A 65 -2.98 63.40 26.27
CA PHE A 65 -2.41 63.44 24.92
C PHE A 65 -3.03 64.54 24.06
N PHE A 66 -2.25 65.11 23.14
CA PHE A 66 -2.73 66.13 22.20
C PHE A 66 -3.88 65.60 21.32
N LEU A 67 -4.69 66.53 20.81
CA LEU A 67 -5.62 66.26 19.72
C LEU A 67 -4.89 65.57 18.54
N HIS A 68 -5.60 64.68 17.87
CA HIS A 68 -5.08 63.88 16.75
C HIS A 68 -3.83 63.07 17.10
N THR A 69 -3.71 62.59 18.34
CA THR A 69 -2.68 61.63 18.74
C THR A 69 -3.20 60.22 18.48
N MET A 70 -2.46 59.43 17.71
CA MET A 70 -2.73 58.01 17.52
C MET A 70 -1.67 57.17 18.24
N ILE A 71 -2.08 56.13 18.94
CA ILE A 71 -1.16 55.16 19.57
C ILE A 71 -1.60 53.76 19.11
N ASN A 72 -0.68 52.95 18.59
CA ASN A 72 -0.99 51.61 18.04
C ASN A 72 -2.24 51.60 17.11
N GLY A 73 -2.38 52.66 16.31
CA GLY A 73 -3.45 52.82 15.32
C GLY A 73 -4.83 53.21 15.88
N PHE A 74 -4.99 53.47 17.19
CA PHE A 74 -6.24 54.02 17.75
C PHE A 74 -6.10 55.46 18.23
N ASP A 75 -7.22 56.16 18.29
CA ASP A 75 -7.28 57.56 18.73
C ASP A 75 -7.08 57.66 20.23
N ALA A 76 -5.96 58.27 20.62
CA ALA A 76 -5.58 58.57 22.00
C ALA A 76 -5.80 60.05 22.34
N SER A 77 -6.44 60.82 21.46
CA SER A 77 -6.65 62.26 21.65
C SER A 77 -7.34 62.58 22.97
N GLN A 78 -6.75 63.50 23.72
CA GLN A 78 -7.26 63.97 25.02
C GLN A 78 -7.40 62.88 26.08
N LEU A 79 -6.82 61.69 25.88
CA LEU A 79 -6.78 60.64 26.89
C LEU A 79 -5.57 60.80 27.80
N THR A 80 -5.72 60.37 29.04
CA THR A 80 -4.62 60.20 30.00
C THR A 80 -3.82 58.93 29.66
N VAL A 81 -2.65 58.77 30.30
CA VAL A 81 -1.88 57.51 30.20
C VAL A 81 -2.72 56.33 30.66
N GLU A 82 -3.41 56.44 31.79
CA GLU A 82 -4.25 55.36 32.35
C GLU A 82 -5.34 54.92 31.36
N GLU A 83 -6.06 55.86 30.74
CA GLU A 83 -7.11 55.56 29.76
C GLU A 83 -6.56 54.95 28.45
N VAL A 84 -5.35 55.32 28.04
CA VAL A 84 -4.69 54.70 26.88
C VAL A 84 -4.25 53.28 27.22
N GLU A 85 -3.66 53.07 28.40
CA GLU A 85 -3.24 51.74 28.86
C GLU A 85 -4.46 50.82 29.04
N GLU A 86 -5.58 51.32 29.57
CA GLU A 86 -6.86 50.58 29.65
C GLU A 86 -7.36 50.18 28.25
N LYS A 87 -7.33 51.10 27.28
CA LYS A 87 -7.69 50.77 25.89
C LYS A 87 -6.77 49.73 25.23
N VAL A 88 -5.48 49.75 25.55
CA VAL A 88 -4.54 48.72 25.08
C VAL A 88 -4.88 47.38 25.74
N ALA A 89 -5.15 47.37 27.04
CA ALA A 89 -5.55 46.18 27.79
C ALA A 89 -6.87 45.58 27.27
N ASP A 90 -7.88 46.40 26.97
CA ASP A 90 -9.16 45.95 26.38
C ASP A 90 -8.96 45.22 25.06
N ARG A 91 -8.10 45.77 24.18
CA ARG A 91 -7.78 45.12 22.90
C ARG A 91 -7.05 43.79 23.06
N ILE A 92 -6.21 43.66 24.09
CA ILE A 92 -5.52 42.41 24.42
C ILE A 92 -6.49 41.40 25.05
N ALA A 93 -7.47 41.85 25.83
CA ALA A 93 -8.52 40.99 26.40
C ALA A 93 -9.43 40.34 25.34
N ASP A 94 -9.50 40.93 24.14
CA ASP A 94 -10.18 40.37 22.96
C ASP A 94 -9.35 39.31 22.20
N TYR A 95 -8.11 39.02 22.63
CA TYR A 95 -7.27 38.02 21.97
C TYR A 95 -7.89 36.62 22.02
N ARG A 96 -7.93 35.96 20.86
CA ARG A 96 -8.41 34.59 20.69
C ARG A 96 -7.46 33.86 19.74
N LEU A 97 -6.99 32.69 20.14
CA LEU A 97 -6.23 31.78 19.30
C LEU A 97 -7.16 30.70 18.76
N GLU A 98 -7.43 30.73 17.46
CA GLU A 98 -8.14 29.66 16.75
C GLU A 98 -7.16 28.52 16.43
N ILE A 99 -7.46 27.31 16.89
CA ILE A 99 -6.65 26.10 16.69
C ILE A 99 -7.34 25.26 15.62
N GLY A 100 -6.71 25.14 14.45
CA GLY A 100 -7.17 24.30 13.35
C GLY A 100 -6.72 22.85 13.54
N GLU A 101 -7.68 21.94 13.47
CA GLU A 101 -7.46 20.50 13.53
C GLU A 101 -7.55 19.85 12.14
N ARG A 102 -7.00 18.64 12.04
CA ARG A 102 -7.25 17.74 10.91
C ARG A 102 -8.75 17.51 10.71
N GLY A 103 -9.19 17.57 9.47
CA GLY A 103 -10.62 17.40 9.11
C GLY A 103 -11.44 18.70 9.17
N GLY A 104 -10.81 19.83 9.46
CA GLY A 104 -11.42 21.16 9.36
C GLY A 104 -12.19 21.61 10.61
N ASN A 105 -12.10 20.86 11.72
CA ASN A 105 -12.59 21.31 13.02
C ASN A 105 -11.69 22.41 13.57
N THR A 106 -12.25 23.25 14.44
CA THR A 106 -11.50 24.27 15.14
C THR A 106 -11.91 24.36 16.60
N GLU A 107 -10.91 24.63 17.44
CA GLU A 107 -11.08 24.98 18.85
C GLU A 107 -10.52 26.39 19.11
N THR A 108 -10.79 26.95 20.28
CA THR A 108 -10.31 28.30 20.60
C THR A 108 -9.84 28.40 22.04
N ILE A 109 -8.64 28.96 22.20
CA ILE A 109 -8.14 29.41 23.50
C ILE A 109 -8.28 30.93 23.56
N THR A 110 -8.93 31.40 24.62
CA THR A 110 -9.23 32.82 24.84
C THR A 110 -8.26 33.46 25.82
N ALA A 111 -8.10 34.78 25.74
CA ALA A 111 -7.31 35.55 26.70
C ALA A 111 -7.72 35.29 28.16
N GLU A 112 -9.03 35.12 28.42
CA GLU A 112 -9.57 34.86 29.76
C GLU A 112 -9.09 33.51 30.31
N GLN A 113 -9.10 32.45 29.49
CA GLN A 113 -8.72 31.09 29.92
C GLN A 113 -7.26 31.00 30.36
N ILE A 114 -6.37 31.79 29.76
CA ILE A 114 -4.93 31.75 30.04
C ILE A 114 -4.43 32.99 30.79
N ASN A 115 -5.35 33.85 31.26
CA ASN A 115 -5.02 35.14 31.88
C ASN A 115 -4.03 35.98 31.03
N TYR A 116 -4.24 36.03 29.71
CA TYR A 116 -3.43 36.81 28.77
C TYR A 116 -3.71 38.30 28.96
N HIS A 117 -2.72 39.06 29.39
CA HIS A 117 -2.90 40.47 29.73
C HIS A 117 -1.71 41.33 29.32
N TYR A 118 -2.01 42.62 29.13
CA TYR A 118 -1.02 43.64 28.83
C TYR A 118 -0.19 44.00 30.06
N VAL A 119 1.12 44.14 29.89
CA VAL A 119 2.07 44.59 30.90
C VAL A 119 2.80 45.82 30.37
N SER A 120 2.51 46.98 30.95
CA SER A 120 3.20 48.23 30.59
C SER A 120 4.66 48.21 31.00
N LYS A 121 5.56 48.60 30.08
CA LYS A 121 6.97 48.91 30.38
C LYS A 121 7.21 50.42 30.43
N GLY A 122 6.14 51.22 30.47
CA GLY A 122 6.18 52.68 30.53
C GLY A 122 6.27 53.37 29.16
N GLU A 123 5.98 52.67 28.06
CA GLU A 123 6.02 53.21 26.70
C GLU A 123 5.03 54.38 26.53
N VAL A 124 3.78 54.20 26.96
CA VAL A 124 2.73 55.22 26.86
C VAL A 124 3.10 56.45 27.68
N GLN A 125 3.62 56.26 28.89
CA GLN A 125 4.11 57.36 29.71
C GLN A 125 5.28 58.10 29.05
N ALA A 126 6.18 57.39 28.37
CA ALA A 126 7.27 58.01 27.62
C ALA A 126 6.75 58.86 26.45
N PHE A 127 5.68 58.44 25.77
CA PHE A 127 5.05 59.25 24.72
C PHE A 127 4.46 60.54 25.29
N LEU A 128 3.71 60.48 26.40
CA LEU A 128 3.15 61.68 27.04
C LEU A 128 4.26 62.64 27.47
N ASN A 129 5.34 62.13 28.06
CA ASN A 129 6.49 62.91 28.49
C ASN A 129 7.24 63.59 27.32
N SER A 130 7.11 63.04 26.10
CA SER A 130 7.73 63.62 24.90
C SER A 130 6.98 64.84 24.35
N GLN A 131 5.75 65.10 24.81
CA GLN A 131 4.92 66.20 24.34
C GLN A 131 5.50 67.56 24.74
N LYS A 132 5.75 68.40 23.73
CA LYS A 132 6.17 69.79 23.95
C LYS A 132 4.93 70.65 24.17
N LEU A 133 4.47 70.79 25.43
CA LEU A 133 3.20 71.44 25.81
C LEU A 133 2.91 72.76 25.10
N TYR A 134 3.92 73.61 24.88
CA TYR A 134 3.75 74.90 24.19
C TYR A 134 3.29 74.79 22.71
N ARG A 135 3.39 73.59 22.11
CA ARG A 135 2.99 73.29 20.72
C ARG A 135 1.56 72.79 20.57
N TRP A 136 0.82 72.60 21.66
CA TRP A 136 -0.53 72.02 21.62
C TRP A 136 -1.47 72.63 20.56
N PRO A 137 -1.45 73.96 20.25
CA PRO A 137 -2.36 74.52 19.25
C PRO A 137 -2.11 74.01 17.82
N LEU A 138 -0.90 73.53 17.50
CA LEU A 138 -0.56 72.99 16.18
C LEU A 138 -1.30 71.69 15.90
N TYR A 139 -1.47 70.88 16.94
CA TYR A 139 -2.15 69.59 16.88
C TYR A 139 -3.67 69.70 16.85
N MET A 140 -4.24 70.90 16.70
CA MET A 140 -5.65 71.07 16.29
C MET A 140 -5.88 70.73 14.81
N LYS A 141 -4.81 70.57 14.02
CA LYS A 141 -4.86 70.24 12.59
C LYS A 141 -3.81 69.21 12.17
N GLU A 142 -2.70 69.13 12.90
CA GLU A 142 -1.64 68.16 12.65
C GLU A 142 -1.86 66.89 13.47
N GLN A 143 -1.58 65.73 12.86
CA GLN A 143 -1.65 64.42 13.50
C GLN A 143 -0.26 63.98 13.98
N ILE A 144 -0.20 63.29 15.12
CA ILE A 144 0.99 62.61 15.61
C ILE A 144 0.67 61.14 15.86
N SER A 145 1.61 60.24 15.58
CA SER A 145 1.42 58.80 15.75
C SER A 145 2.59 58.20 16.49
N TYR A 146 2.28 57.31 17.43
CA TYR A 146 3.23 56.48 18.16
C TYR A 146 2.87 55.00 17.98
N THR A 147 3.89 54.15 17.99
CA THR A 147 3.74 52.69 17.93
C THR A 147 4.75 52.04 18.85
N PHE A 148 4.37 50.95 19.50
CA PHE A 148 5.26 50.14 20.32
C PHE A 148 4.77 48.69 20.33
N ASP A 149 5.72 47.77 20.56
CA ASP A 149 5.40 46.36 20.76
C ASP A 149 4.81 46.20 22.16
N SER A 150 3.52 45.88 22.23
CA SER A 150 2.83 45.65 23.50
C SER A 150 3.42 44.41 24.16
N SER A 151 3.86 44.55 25.41
CA SER A 151 4.37 43.42 26.17
C SER A 151 3.22 42.70 26.84
N THR A 152 3.10 41.40 26.62
CA THR A 152 2.03 40.57 27.17
C THR A 152 2.60 39.49 28.08
N GLN A 153 1.78 39.04 29.02
CA GLN A 153 2.04 37.90 29.89
C GLN A 153 0.80 37.03 29.97
N TYR A 154 0.98 35.74 30.25
CA TYR A 154 -0.08 34.78 30.50
C TYR A 154 0.31 33.81 31.61
N ASP A 155 -0.68 33.10 32.11
CA ASP A 155 -0.50 32.00 33.05
C ASP A 155 -0.11 30.73 32.28
N GLU A 156 1.15 30.28 32.43
CA GLU A 156 1.64 29.05 31.80
C GLU A 156 0.85 27.82 32.24
N GLU A 157 0.40 27.77 33.51
CA GLU A 157 -0.42 26.66 34.01
C GLU A 157 -1.84 26.74 33.46
N GLY A 158 -2.40 27.95 33.37
CA GLY A 158 -3.67 28.20 32.69
C GLY A 158 -3.63 27.78 31.22
N LEU A 159 -2.52 28.03 30.51
CA LEU A 159 -2.31 27.54 29.15
C LEU A 159 -2.27 26.01 29.09
N ARG A 160 -1.55 25.34 30.00
CA ARG A 160 -1.53 23.87 30.06
C ARG A 160 -2.93 23.30 30.25
N GLN A 161 -3.70 23.84 31.19
CA GLN A 161 -5.07 23.40 31.45
C GLN A 161 -6.01 23.66 30.28
N ALA A 162 -5.86 24.80 29.61
CA ALA A 162 -6.64 25.12 28.41
C ALA A 162 -6.33 24.16 27.25
N VAL A 163 -5.05 23.80 27.06
CA VAL A 163 -4.63 22.80 26.06
C VAL A 163 -5.14 21.41 26.44
N ASP A 164 -4.93 20.96 27.68
CA ASP A 164 -5.38 19.63 28.13
C ASP A 164 -6.92 19.47 28.05
N GLY A 165 -7.65 20.60 28.10
CA GLY A 165 -9.11 20.65 27.95
C GLY A 165 -9.62 20.66 26.50
N LEU A 166 -8.74 20.64 25.51
CA LEU A 166 -9.12 20.58 24.10
C LEU A 166 -9.77 19.22 23.77
N ASN A 167 -10.89 19.26 23.06
CA ASN A 167 -11.63 18.08 22.63
C ASN A 167 -10.79 17.20 21.69
N CYS A 168 -9.90 17.79 20.88
CA CYS A 168 -8.97 17.03 20.04
C CYS A 168 -7.96 16.18 20.82
N LEU A 169 -7.81 16.42 22.14
CA LEU A 169 -6.99 15.61 23.05
C LEU A 169 -7.80 14.63 23.91
N ASP A 170 -9.14 14.62 23.79
CA ASP A 170 -10.00 13.63 24.45
C ASP A 170 -9.80 12.24 23.82
N GLU A 171 -9.24 11.33 24.61
CA GLU A 171 -8.96 9.94 24.20
C GLU A 171 -10.20 9.19 23.69
N SER A 172 -11.41 9.60 24.10
CA SER A 172 -12.67 8.99 23.63
C SER A 172 -12.98 9.27 22.16
N GLN A 173 -12.38 10.33 21.59
CA GLN A 173 -12.57 10.78 20.20
C GLN A 173 -11.36 10.47 19.31
N VAL A 174 -10.34 9.78 19.85
CA VAL A 174 -9.09 9.48 19.14
C VAL A 174 -9.20 8.19 18.32
N THR A 175 -8.96 8.34 17.02
CA THR A 175 -8.64 7.27 16.07
C THR A 175 -7.13 7.23 15.87
N LYS A 176 -6.50 6.09 16.19
CA LYS A 176 -5.05 5.90 15.99
C LYS A 176 -4.72 5.79 14.49
N PRO A 177 -3.55 6.29 14.05
CA PRO A 177 -3.08 5.99 12.71
C PRO A 177 -2.85 4.48 12.54
N ALA A 178 -3.05 3.99 11.33
CA ALA A 178 -2.78 2.60 10.96
C ALA A 178 -2.10 2.54 9.60
N ASP A 179 -1.06 1.71 9.50
CA ASP A 179 -0.31 1.50 8.27
C ASP A 179 -1.18 0.87 7.17
N ALA A 180 -0.88 1.20 5.92
CA ALA A 180 -1.38 0.44 4.78
C ALA A 180 -0.85 -1.00 4.85
N TYR A 181 -1.65 -1.97 4.41
CA TYR A 181 -1.29 -3.39 4.39
C TYR A 181 -1.81 -4.09 3.14
N ILE A 182 -1.27 -5.28 2.83
CA ILE A 182 -1.72 -6.10 1.70
C ILE A 182 -2.74 -7.12 2.21
N ASP A 183 -3.88 -7.22 1.53
CA ASP A 183 -4.93 -8.19 1.85
C ASP A 183 -5.43 -8.91 0.59
N PHE A 184 -6.05 -10.09 0.77
CA PHE A 184 -6.66 -10.86 -0.31
C PHE A 184 -8.17 -10.64 -0.32
N LEU A 185 -8.63 -9.75 -1.20
CA LEU A 185 -10.02 -9.31 -1.30
C LEU A 185 -10.54 -9.55 -2.71
N GLU A 186 -11.76 -10.08 -2.82
CA GLU A 186 -12.43 -10.28 -4.11
C GLU A 186 -11.62 -11.14 -5.11
N GLY A 187 -10.87 -12.12 -4.60
CA GLY A 187 -10.10 -13.07 -5.43
C GLY A 187 -8.73 -12.57 -5.89
N LYS A 188 -8.24 -11.43 -5.38
CA LYS A 188 -6.91 -10.91 -5.70
C LYS A 188 -6.27 -10.21 -4.51
N TYR A 189 -4.95 -10.09 -4.52
CA TYR A 189 -4.22 -9.27 -3.56
C TYR A 189 -4.35 -7.79 -3.90
N GLN A 190 -4.59 -6.97 -2.88
CA GLN A 190 -4.79 -5.52 -3.01
C GLN A 190 -4.14 -4.80 -1.83
N VAL A 191 -3.70 -3.56 -2.05
CA VAL A 191 -3.26 -2.68 -0.97
C VAL A 191 -4.49 -2.06 -0.31
N VAL A 192 -4.67 -2.32 0.98
CA VAL A 192 -5.65 -1.63 1.82
C VAL A 192 -5.01 -0.32 2.30
N PRO A 193 -5.62 0.84 2.03
CA PRO A 193 -5.03 2.13 2.36
C PRO A 193 -4.80 2.35 3.85
N GLU A 194 -3.80 3.18 4.14
CA GLU A 194 -3.50 3.65 5.48
C GLU A 194 -4.65 4.48 6.07
N VAL A 195 -4.73 4.50 7.40
CA VAL A 195 -5.60 5.38 8.16
C VAL A 195 -4.73 6.47 8.78
N GLU A 196 -4.98 7.73 8.40
CA GLU A 196 -4.25 8.89 8.95
C GLU A 196 -4.47 9.07 10.45
N GLY A 197 -5.65 8.71 10.97
CA GLY A 197 -6.03 8.93 12.36
C GLY A 197 -6.07 10.42 12.75
N ASN A 198 -6.23 10.67 14.04
CA ASN A 198 -6.19 12.02 14.64
C ASN A 198 -5.43 12.02 15.98
N LEU A 199 -4.62 11.00 16.27
CA LEU A 199 -3.81 10.94 17.48
C LEU A 199 -2.73 12.04 17.47
N LEU A 200 -2.79 12.92 18.46
CA LEU A 200 -1.88 14.05 18.62
C LEU A 200 -0.68 13.72 19.52
N LYS A 201 0.49 14.25 19.13
CA LYS A 201 1.72 14.29 19.93
C LYS A 201 1.59 15.41 20.97
N LYS A 202 1.04 15.10 22.15
CA LYS A 202 0.66 16.08 23.19
C LYS A 202 1.72 17.15 23.47
N ASP A 203 2.98 16.77 23.65
CA ASP A 203 4.08 17.72 23.92
C ASP A 203 4.31 18.70 22.76
N MET A 204 4.16 18.23 21.52
CA MET A 204 4.30 19.08 20.33
C MET A 204 3.13 20.04 20.21
N VAL A 205 1.90 19.58 20.47
CA VAL A 205 0.70 20.43 20.49
C VAL A 205 0.87 21.57 21.48
N TYR A 206 1.26 21.25 22.71
CA TYR A 206 1.50 22.27 23.73
C TYR A 206 2.57 23.28 23.27
N GLY A 207 3.70 22.81 22.74
CA GLY A 207 4.77 23.69 22.26
C GLY A 207 4.32 24.61 21.11
N VAL A 208 3.55 24.09 20.15
CA VAL A 208 3.02 24.83 19.01
C VAL A 208 2.00 25.88 19.43
N ILE A 209 1.11 25.55 20.37
CA ILE A 209 0.14 26.49 20.92
C ILE A 209 0.85 27.55 21.76
N GLN A 210 1.83 27.17 22.59
CA GLN A 210 2.62 28.10 23.38
C GLN A 210 3.34 29.10 22.49
N GLU A 211 4.03 28.64 21.44
CA GLU A 211 4.67 29.50 20.45
C GLU A 211 3.65 30.46 19.81
N ALA A 212 2.44 29.98 19.47
CA ALA A 212 1.40 30.84 18.90
C ALA A 212 0.96 31.95 19.86
N VAL A 213 0.83 31.65 21.16
CA VAL A 213 0.51 32.65 22.20
C VAL A 213 1.67 33.63 22.41
N ASP A 214 2.91 33.15 22.48
CA ASP A 214 4.11 33.97 22.68
C ASP A 214 4.28 35.03 21.57
N PHE A 215 3.92 34.67 20.33
CA PHE A 215 3.97 35.56 19.18
C PHE A 215 2.64 36.26 18.85
N ALA A 216 1.64 36.16 19.74
CA ALA A 216 0.31 36.75 19.57
C ALA A 216 -0.38 36.39 18.24
N ASN A 217 -0.10 35.19 17.72
CA ASN A 217 -0.78 34.65 16.55
C ASN A 217 -2.25 34.42 16.88
N VAL A 218 -3.15 34.71 15.94
CA VAL A 218 -4.60 34.51 16.11
C VAL A 218 -5.10 33.19 15.55
N LYS A 219 -4.25 32.48 14.81
CA LYS A 219 -4.53 31.15 14.24
C LYS A 219 -3.30 30.26 14.28
N VAL A 220 -3.50 28.97 14.50
CA VAL A 220 -2.48 27.93 14.36
C VAL A 220 -3.12 26.66 13.80
N SER A 221 -2.46 25.94 12.90
CA SER A 221 -2.93 24.65 12.38
C SER A 221 -2.06 23.54 12.96
N LEU A 222 -2.67 22.60 13.68
CA LEU A 222 -1.97 21.43 14.23
C LEU A 222 -1.49 20.49 13.11
N GLU A 223 -2.21 20.46 12.00
CA GLU A 223 -1.86 19.63 10.84
C GLU A 223 -0.66 20.20 10.07
N GLU A 224 -0.63 21.52 9.82
CA GLU A 224 0.51 22.17 9.17
C GLU A 224 1.78 22.17 10.05
N LYS A 225 1.63 21.87 11.34
CA LYS A 225 2.70 21.81 12.34
C LYS A 225 3.08 20.37 12.71
N ASP A 226 2.66 19.37 11.94
CA ASP A 226 3.02 17.96 12.09
C ASP A 226 2.72 17.37 13.48
N CYS A 227 1.72 17.91 14.17
CA CYS A 227 1.36 17.53 15.54
C CYS A 227 0.72 16.14 15.64
N TYR A 228 0.35 15.52 14.53
CA TYR A 228 -0.26 14.19 14.51
C TYR A 228 0.78 13.09 14.40
N GLU A 229 0.52 11.94 15.01
CA GLU A 229 1.15 10.69 14.62
C GLU A 229 0.65 10.29 13.22
N THR A 230 1.55 9.73 12.41
CA THR A 230 1.28 9.41 11.00
C THR A 230 1.60 7.95 10.73
N PRO A 231 0.86 7.28 9.83
CA PRO A 231 1.22 5.95 9.37
C PRO A 231 2.60 5.96 8.69
N VAL A 232 3.33 4.88 8.87
CA VAL A 232 4.67 4.66 8.30
C VAL A 232 4.55 4.12 6.88
N LYS A 233 3.70 3.10 6.67
CA LYS A 233 3.45 2.51 5.34
C LYS A 233 2.21 3.12 4.72
N ARG A 234 2.30 3.44 3.42
CA ARG A 234 1.24 4.12 2.66
C ARG A 234 0.85 3.32 1.44
N GLN A 235 -0.35 3.55 0.92
CA GLN A 235 -0.90 2.81 -0.22
C GLN A 235 -0.07 2.95 -1.51
N ASN A 236 0.72 4.03 -1.61
CA ASN A 236 1.61 4.31 -2.73
C ASN A 236 3.04 3.79 -2.49
N ASP A 237 3.27 2.98 -1.46
CA ASP A 237 4.54 2.32 -1.22
C ASP A 237 4.89 1.39 -2.40
N GLU A 238 6.02 1.68 -3.05
CA GLU A 238 6.46 0.94 -4.24
C GLU A 238 6.75 -0.53 -3.93
N THR A 239 7.18 -0.85 -2.72
CA THR A 239 7.43 -2.23 -2.30
C THR A 239 6.11 -2.98 -2.22
N MET A 240 5.08 -2.41 -1.59
CA MET A 240 3.74 -3.01 -1.56
C MET A 240 3.16 -3.22 -2.95
N ALA A 241 3.32 -2.23 -3.84
CA ALA A 241 2.85 -2.35 -5.22
C ALA A 241 3.52 -3.52 -5.98
N ARG A 242 4.86 -3.65 -5.87
CA ARG A 242 5.62 -4.76 -6.47
C ARG A 242 5.26 -6.12 -5.86
N THR A 243 5.07 -6.18 -4.54
CA THR A 243 4.65 -7.41 -3.85
C THR A 243 3.27 -7.86 -4.30
N VAL A 244 2.30 -6.93 -4.38
CA VAL A 244 0.95 -7.22 -4.88
C VAL A 244 0.97 -7.71 -6.33
N GLU A 245 1.76 -7.08 -7.21
CA GLU A 245 1.92 -7.53 -8.59
C GLU A 245 2.42 -8.97 -8.63
N LYS A 246 3.51 -9.28 -7.91
CA LYS A 246 4.11 -10.61 -7.90
C LYS A 246 3.20 -11.68 -7.29
N LEU A 247 2.51 -11.36 -6.18
CA LEU A 247 1.52 -12.25 -5.57
C LEU A 247 0.38 -12.55 -6.56
N ASN A 248 -0.13 -11.53 -7.26
CA ASN A 248 -1.19 -11.67 -8.24
C ASN A 248 -0.76 -12.46 -9.49
N THR A 249 0.48 -12.30 -9.95
CA THR A 249 1.04 -13.17 -10.99
C THR A 249 1.08 -14.63 -10.56
N CYS A 250 1.48 -14.91 -9.30
CA CYS A 250 1.54 -16.29 -8.83
C CYS A 250 0.14 -16.92 -8.73
N ILE A 251 -0.84 -16.23 -8.13
CA ILE A 251 -2.21 -16.77 -8.02
C ILE A 251 -2.97 -16.78 -9.34
N SER A 252 -2.43 -16.21 -10.43
CA SER A 252 -3.03 -16.37 -11.76
C SER A 252 -2.72 -17.73 -12.37
N THR A 253 -1.86 -18.54 -11.73
CA THR A 253 -1.62 -19.93 -12.14
C THR A 253 -2.89 -20.76 -12.02
N ASP A 254 -3.21 -21.45 -13.11
CA ASP A 254 -4.35 -22.37 -13.22
C ASP A 254 -3.95 -23.52 -14.15
N LEU A 255 -3.25 -24.51 -13.58
CA LEU A 255 -2.76 -25.66 -14.32
C LEU A 255 -3.61 -26.90 -14.04
N THR A 256 -3.82 -27.70 -15.07
CA THR A 256 -4.44 -29.03 -14.95
C THR A 256 -3.47 -30.10 -15.43
N TYR A 257 -2.91 -30.87 -14.48
CA TYR A 257 -2.07 -32.03 -14.78
C TYR A 257 -2.96 -33.18 -15.25
N LEU A 258 -2.64 -33.76 -16.41
CA LEU A 258 -3.43 -34.82 -17.02
C LEU A 258 -2.79 -36.20 -16.83
N PHE A 259 -3.57 -37.17 -16.33
CA PHE A 259 -3.20 -38.56 -16.10
C PHE A 259 -4.28 -39.49 -16.69
N GLY A 260 -4.31 -39.59 -18.01
CA GLY A 260 -5.37 -40.32 -18.73
C GLY A 260 -6.73 -39.64 -18.57
N GLU A 261 -7.71 -40.35 -17.98
CA GLU A 261 -9.03 -39.80 -17.68
C GLU A 261 -9.07 -39.02 -16.34
N HIS A 262 -7.98 -39.06 -15.58
CA HIS A 262 -7.84 -38.35 -14.31
C HIS A 262 -7.05 -37.05 -14.49
N SER A 263 -7.23 -36.12 -13.54
CA SER A 263 -6.47 -34.89 -13.51
C SER A 263 -6.29 -34.34 -12.10
N GLU A 264 -5.26 -33.52 -11.94
CA GLU A 264 -4.98 -32.77 -10.71
C GLU A 264 -4.84 -31.28 -11.02
N LYS A 265 -5.45 -30.43 -10.19
CA LYS A 265 -5.44 -28.98 -10.39
C LYS A 265 -4.43 -28.26 -9.51
N VAL A 266 -3.79 -27.25 -10.07
CA VAL A 266 -3.06 -26.22 -9.34
C VAL A 266 -3.72 -24.88 -9.65
N ASP A 267 -4.66 -24.48 -8.79
CA ASP A 267 -5.45 -23.26 -8.92
C ASP A 267 -5.00 -22.17 -7.94
N ALA A 268 -5.65 -21.01 -8.04
CA ALA A 268 -5.37 -19.85 -7.19
C ALA A 268 -5.47 -20.15 -5.69
N GLU A 269 -6.40 -21.01 -5.25
CA GLU A 269 -6.56 -21.33 -3.83
C GLU A 269 -5.36 -22.13 -3.32
N ARG A 270 -4.95 -23.14 -4.08
CA ARG A 270 -3.78 -23.95 -3.76
C ARG A 270 -2.49 -23.14 -3.78
N VAL A 271 -2.28 -22.34 -4.83
CA VAL A 271 -1.09 -21.49 -4.93
C VAL A 271 -1.06 -20.45 -3.81
N ARG A 272 -2.21 -19.85 -3.45
CA ARG A 272 -2.31 -18.95 -2.30
C ARG A 272 -1.89 -19.63 -1.00
N GLY A 273 -2.22 -20.90 -0.82
CA GLY A 273 -1.78 -21.70 0.33
C GLY A 273 -0.27 -21.94 0.39
N TRP A 274 0.45 -21.75 -0.72
CA TRP A 274 1.90 -21.88 -0.80
C TRP A 274 2.65 -20.54 -0.78
N LEU A 275 1.94 -19.41 -0.84
CA LEU A 275 2.56 -18.09 -0.91
C LEU A 275 2.74 -17.46 0.47
N SER A 276 3.88 -16.83 0.66
CA SER A 276 4.15 -15.91 1.77
C SER A 276 4.99 -14.74 1.30
N TYR A 277 5.12 -13.70 2.14
CA TYR A 277 6.05 -12.60 1.88
C TYR A 277 6.58 -12.00 3.18
N ASP A 278 7.78 -11.45 3.14
CA ASP A 278 8.42 -10.81 4.29
C ASP A 278 8.10 -9.31 4.41
N ASP A 279 8.60 -8.66 5.47
CA ASP A 279 8.43 -7.22 5.69
C ASP A 279 9.08 -6.34 4.60
N SER A 280 10.03 -6.91 3.83
CA SER A 280 10.68 -6.26 2.69
C SER A 280 9.93 -6.51 1.37
N GLY A 281 8.79 -7.21 1.41
CA GLY A 281 7.97 -7.51 0.25
C GLY A 281 8.49 -8.63 -0.64
N ASN A 282 9.47 -9.42 -0.17
CA ASN A 282 9.98 -10.57 -0.91
C ASN A 282 8.97 -11.70 -0.84
N VAL A 283 8.40 -12.07 -2.00
CA VAL A 283 7.46 -13.18 -2.12
C VAL A 283 8.22 -14.51 -2.15
N GLU A 284 7.77 -15.47 -1.35
CA GLU A 284 8.34 -16.81 -1.23
C GLU A 284 7.26 -17.89 -1.44
N LEU A 285 7.70 -19.04 -1.94
CA LEU A 285 6.88 -20.24 -2.09
C LEU A 285 7.25 -21.28 -1.02
N ASP A 286 6.24 -21.94 -0.46
CA ASP A 286 6.40 -23.12 0.39
C ASP A 286 6.82 -24.33 -0.47
N LYS A 287 8.14 -24.48 -0.61
CA LYS A 287 8.75 -25.53 -1.43
C LYS A 287 8.44 -26.93 -0.89
N ASP A 288 8.28 -27.08 0.42
CA ASP A 288 8.00 -28.38 1.03
C ASP A 288 6.56 -28.80 0.73
N ALA A 289 5.60 -27.87 0.80
CA ALA A 289 4.22 -28.14 0.41
C ALA A 289 4.08 -28.47 -1.09
N ILE A 290 4.83 -27.78 -1.96
CA ILE A 290 4.85 -28.07 -3.40
C ILE A 290 5.48 -29.45 -3.67
N ARG A 291 6.59 -29.79 -3.02
CA ARG A 291 7.19 -31.13 -3.09
C ARG A 291 6.23 -32.22 -2.61
N ALA A 292 5.53 -31.97 -1.51
CA ALA A 292 4.54 -32.91 -0.99
C ALA A 292 3.41 -33.14 -1.98
N PHE A 293 2.94 -32.10 -2.67
CA PHE A 293 1.94 -32.24 -3.72
C PHE A 293 2.45 -33.07 -4.91
N VAL A 294 3.67 -32.84 -5.38
CA VAL A 294 4.27 -33.65 -6.44
C VAL A 294 4.43 -35.11 -6.00
N ALA A 295 4.86 -35.35 -4.77
CA ALA A 295 4.97 -36.70 -4.22
C ALA A 295 3.60 -37.40 -4.08
N GLU A 296 2.53 -36.65 -3.76
CA GLU A 296 1.16 -37.17 -3.74
C GLU A 296 0.70 -37.59 -5.15
N MET A 297 1.01 -36.77 -6.17
CA MET A 297 0.73 -37.13 -7.56
C MET A 297 1.49 -38.39 -7.97
N ALA A 298 2.80 -38.46 -7.68
CA ALA A 298 3.61 -39.65 -7.97
C ALA A 298 3.05 -40.89 -7.25
N GLU A 299 2.70 -40.79 -5.96
CA GLU A 299 2.15 -41.93 -5.23
C GLU A 299 0.83 -42.43 -5.82
N LYS A 300 0.00 -41.53 -6.33
CA LYS A 300 -1.30 -41.84 -6.92
C LYS A 300 -1.20 -42.40 -8.35
N TYR A 301 -0.26 -41.91 -9.16
CA TYR A 301 -0.24 -42.15 -10.60
C TYR A 301 0.98 -42.96 -11.09
N ASP A 302 2.02 -43.15 -10.28
CA ASP A 302 3.10 -44.07 -10.62
C ASP A 302 2.56 -45.50 -10.62
N THR A 303 2.86 -46.22 -11.71
CA THR A 303 2.47 -47.64 -11.88
C THR A 303 3.67 -48.55 -12.00
N ALA A 304 4.87 -48.01 -12.27
CA ALA A 304 6.11 -48.77 -12.26
C ALA A 304 6.35 -49.40 -10.87
N ASP A 305 6.79 -50.66 -10.85
CA ASP A 305 7.06 -51.45 -9.64
C ASP A 305 5.87 -51.62 -8.66
N LYS A 306 4.64 -51.24 -9.07
CA LYS A 306 3.42 -51.41 -8.26
C LYS A 306 2.54 -52.54 -8.81
N PRO A 307 1.84 -53.31 -7.94
CA PRO A 307 0.84 -54.27 -8.38
C PRO A 307 -0.28 -53.60 -9.16
N ARG A 308 -0.82 -54.30 -10.17
CA ARG A 308 -1.85 -53.72 -11.03
C ARG A 308 -3.02 -54.64 -11.33
N THR A 309 -4.18 -53.98 -11.30
CA THR A 309 -5.44 -54.34 -11.95
C THR A 309 -5.30 -54.82 -13.39
N PHE A 310 -5.53 -56.07 -13.79
CA PHE A 310 -5.62 -56.42 -15.22
C PHE A 310 -6.82 -57.29 -15.52
N ARG A 311 -7.52 -57.01 -16.63
CA ARG A 311 -8.63 -57.83 -17.11
C ARG A 311 -8.11 -58.76 -18.20
N THR A 312 -8.13 -60.05 -17.91
CA THR A 312 -7.59 -61.10 -18.77
C THR A 312 -8.40 -61.30 -20.06
N HIS A 313 -7.82 -62.04 -21.01
CA HIS A 313 -8.50 -62.56 -22.19
C HIS A 313 -9.84 -63.23 -21.83
N GLY A 314 -9.87 -64.02 -20.75
CA GLY A 314 -11.08 -64.70 -20.25
C GLY A 314 -12.13 -63.76 -19.64
N GLY A 315 -11.79 -62.49 -19.44
CA GLY A 315 -12.63 -61.46 -18.86
C GLY A 315 -12.58 -61.40 -17.33
N GLU A 316 -11.71 -62.18 -16.69
CA GLU A 316 -11.48 -62.18 -15.25
C GLU A 316 -10.55 -61.03 -14.85
N GLU A 317 -10.68 -60.53 -13.62
CA GLU A 317 -9.74 -59.55 -13.08
C GLU A 317 -8.68 -60.25 -12.23
N VAL A 318 -7.41 -60.02 -12.58
CA VAL A 318 -6.24 -60.52 -11.85
C VAL A 318 -5.39 -59.34 -11.38
N THR A 319 -4.74 -59.49 -10.23
CA THR A 319 -3.75 -58.52 -9.75
C THR A 319 -2.36 -59.06 -10.04
N VAL A 320 -1.65 -58.39 -10.96
CA VAL A 320 -0.30 -58.78 -11.35
C VAL A 320 0.70 -58.01 -10.50
N SER A 321 1.55 -58.72 -9.78
CA SER A 321 2.63 -58.15 -8.98
C SER A 321 3.99 -58.42 -9.62
N GLY A 322 4.90 -57.46 -9.54
CA GLY A 322 6.26 -57.60 -10.05
C GLY A 322 6.46 -57.10 -11.48
N GLY A 323 7.72 -57.13 -11.92
CA GLY A 323 8.15 -56.38 -13.09
C GLY A 323 8.29 -54.89 -12.80
N SER A 324 8.82 -54.15 -13.77
CA SER A 324 9.16 -52.72 -13.63
C SER A 324 8.47 -51.82 -14.65
N TYR A 325 7.60 -52.38 -15.49
CA TYR A 325 6.90 -51.60 -16.52
C TYR A 325 5.79 -50.72 -15.92
N GLY A 326 5.76 -49.45 -16.32
CA GLY A 326 4.71 -48.50 -15.95
C GLY A 326 5.19 -47.05 -16.02
N TRP A 327 4.33 -46.13 -15.57
CA TRP A 327 4.67 -44.74 -15.38
C TRP A 327 5.49 -44.56 -14.10
N LEU A 328 6.56 -43.79 -14.19
CA LEU A 328 7.37 -43.37 -13.04
C LEU A 328 7.68 -41.88 -13.18
N MET A 329 7.08 -41.06 -12.32
CA MET A 329 7.24 -39.61 -12.33
C MET A 329 8.68 -39.22 -11.97
N ASP A 330 9.26 -38.32 -12.75
CA ASP A 330 10.43 -37.55 -12.33
C ASP A 330 9.94 -36.41 -11.43
N GLN A 331 9.92 -36.70 -10.12
CA GLN A 331 9.39 -35.77 -9.13
C GLN A 331 10.21 -34.48 -9.03
N ASP A 332 11.54 -34.54 -9.20
CA ASP A 332 12.39 -33.35 -9.14
C ASP A 332 12.14 -32.46 -10.36
N ALA A 333 12.08 -33.04 -11.57
CA ALA A 333 11.79 -32.28 -12.79
C ALA A 333 10.36 -31.69 -12.79
N THR A 334 9.37 -32.45 -12.32
CA THR A 334 7.99 -31.98 -12.18
C THR A 334 7.88 -30.84 -11.16
N TYR A 335 8.59 -30.95 -10.03
CA TYR A 335 8.67 -29.90 -9.03
C TYR A 335 9.30 -28.61 -9.59
N ASP A 336 10.43 -28.72 -10.28
CA ASP A 336 11.14 -27.56 -10.84
C ASP A 336 10.25 -26.84 -11.87
N TYR A 337 9.59 -27.59 -12.76
CA TYR A 337 8.61 -27.03 -13.70
C TYR A 337 7.46 -26.32 -12.98
N LEU A 338 6.88 -26.94 -11.94
CA LEU A 338 5.75 -26.37 -11.22
C LEU A 338 6.13 -25.05 -10.52
N ILE A 339 7.32 -24.97 -9.94
CA ILE A 339 7.84 -23.74 -9.34
C ILE A 339 7.93 -22.63 -10.39
N ASP A 340 8.54 -22.91 -11.54
CA ASP A 340 8.69 -21.94 -12.63
C ASP A 340 7.33 -21.50 -13.20
N ALA A 341 6.39 -22.44 -13.33
CA ALA A 341 5.05 -22.18 -13.82
C ALA A 341 4.22 -21.32 -12.86
N ILE A 342 4.42 -21.47 -11.54
CA ILE A 342 3.83 -20.59 -10.53
C ILE A 342 4.41 -19.18 -10.63
N TRP A 343 5.73 -19.05 -10.71
CA TRP A 343 6.35 -17.72 -10.84
C TRP A 343 5.94 -16.98 -12.12
N ALA A 344 5.65 -17.71 -13.18
CA ALA A 344 5.22 -17.17 -14.47
C ALA A 344 3.70 -16.91 -14.57
N GLY A 345 2.89 -17.44 -13.64
CA GLY A 345 1.43 -17.34 -13.73
C GLY A 345 0.83 -18.16 -14.86
N ASN A 346 1.43 -19.31 -15.20
CA ASN A 346 1.03 -20.13 -16.34
C ASN A 346 -0.36 -20.77 -16.15
N THR A 347 -1.08 -20.97 -17.25
CA THR A 347 -2.42 -21.57 -17.24
C THR A 347 -2.58 -22.62 -18.34
N GLY A 348 -3.50 -23.55 -18.13
CA GLY A 348 -3.89 -24.58 -19.09
C GLY A 348 -3.51 -26.00 -18.69
N ASP A 349 -3.71 -26.91 -19.63
CA ASP A 349 -3.37 -28.32 -19.44
C ASP A 349 -1.85 -28.52 -19.51
N THR A 350 -1.34 -29.37 -18.63
CA THR A 350 0.08 -29.72 -18.57
C THR A 350 0.25 -31.19 -18.17
N TYR A 351 1.48 -31.68 -18.21
CA TYR A 351 1.85 -33.05 -17.88
C TYR A 351 2.99 -33.06 -16.86
N ALA A 352 3.04 -34.09 -16.04
CA ALA A 352 4.22 -34.34 -15.22
C ALA A 352 5.38 -34.79 -16.11
N GLU A 353 6.59 -34.58 -15.62
CA GLU A 353 7.79 -35.17 -16.21
C GLU A 353 7.94 -36.59 -15.70
N PHE A 354 8.40 -37.51 -16.56
CA PHE A 354 8.47 -38.93 -16.26
C PHE A 354 9.88 -39.48 -16.52
N ALA A 355 10.44 -40.15 -15.52
CA ALA A 355 11.68 -40.92 -15.64
C ALA A 355 11.46 -42.23 -16.43
N GLN A 356 10.24 -42.77 -16.37
CA GLN A 356 9.79 -43.88 -17.20
C GLN A 356 8.35 -43.66 -17.65
N THR A 357 8.08 -43.95 -18.91
CA THR A 357 6.74 -43.84 -19.50
C THR A 357 6.16 -45.20 -19.84
N ALA A 358 4.84 -45.30 -19.83
CA ALA A 358 4.12 -46.43 -20.39
C ALA A 358 3.52 -46.05 -21.76
N VAL A 359 2.95 -47.03 -22.48
CA VAL A 359 2.43 -46.77 -23.84
C VAL A 359 1.07 -46.09 -23.82
N SER A 360 0.33 -46.23 -22.72
CA SER A 360 -1.00 -45.65 -22.53
C SER A 360 -1.30 -45.45 -21.05
N TRP A 361 -2.40 -44.77 -20.73
CA TRP A 361 -3.07 -44.85 -19.43
C TRP A 361 -4.25 -45.85 -19.45
N SER A 362 -4.58 -46.38 -20.64
CA SER A 362 -5.64 -47.37 -20.86
C SER A 362 -5.15 -48.80 -20.73
N ASN A 363 -6.09 -49.72 -20.52
CA ASN A 363 -5.82 -51.15 -20.39
C ASN A 363 -4.68 -51.43 -19.40
N SER A 364 -4.71 -50.70 -18.29
CA SER A 364 -3.68 -50.73 -17.27
C SER A 364 -2.31 -50.53 -17.91
N ASP A 365 -2.10 -49.39 -18.54
CA ASP A 365 -0.87 -49.00 -19.23
C ASP A 365 -0.44 -49.79 -20.48
N LEU A 366 -1.02 -50.95 -20.76
CA LEU A 366 -0.62 -51.83 -21.87
C LEU A 366 -1.07 -51.29 -23.24
N GLY A 367 -2.07 -50.40 -23.26
CA GLY A 367 -2.71 -49.96 -24.49
C GLY A 367 -3.35 -51.12 -25.25
N ASP A 368 -3.42 -50.97 -26.58
CA ASP A 368 -4.14 -51.92 -27.46
C ASP A 368 -3.21 -52.96 -28.12
N SER A 369 -1.90 -52.84 -27.93
CA SER A 369 -0.88 -53.73 -28.51
C SER A 369 0.03 -54.26 -27.41
N TYR A 370 -0.14 -55.52 -27.03
CA TYR A 370 0.57 -56.15 -25.91
C TYR A 370 0.60 -57.67 -26.05
N VAL A 371 1.52 -58.31 -25.30
CA VAL A 371 1.56 -59.77 -25.14
C VAL A 371 0.95 -60.13 -23.80
N GLU A 372 -0.02 -61.03 -23.81
CA GLU A 372 -0.64 -61.59 -22.63
C GLU A 372 -0.17 -63.03 -22.43
N ILE A 373 0.35 -63.35 -21.24
CA ILE A 373 0.86 -64.67 -20.90
C ILE A 373 0.16 -65.15 -19.63
N ASP A 374 -0.77 -66.09 -19.82
CA ASP A 374 -1.41 -66.81 -18.73
C ASP A 374 -0.57 -68.06 -18.40
N LEU A 375 0.07 -68.00 -17.24
CA LEU A 375 0.98 -69.02 -16.73
C LEU A 375 0.22 -70.17 -16.05
N ASP A 376 -1.07 -70.05 -15.74
CA ASP A 376 -1.88 -71.18 -15.25
C ASP A 376 -2.53 -71.96 -16.39
N SER A 377 -3.09 -71.27 -17.39
CA SER A 377 -3.62 -71.93 -18.60
C SER A 377 -2.53 -72.33 -19.61
N GLN A 378 -1.30 -71.85 -19.41
CA GLN A 378 -0.15 -72.08 -20.30
C GLN A 378 -0.44 -71.62 -21.73
N HIS A 379 -0.88 -70.37 -21.86
CA HIS A 379 -1.31 -69.81 -23.12
C HIS A 379 -0.77 -68.40 -23.32
N VAL A 380 -0.51 -68.04 -24.57
CA VAL A 380 0.01 -66.73 -24.98
C VAL A 380 -0.89 -66.14 -26.04
N TRP A 381 -1.33 -64.91 -25.80
CA TRP A 381 -2.00 -64.07 -26.79
C TRP A 381 -1.11 -62.90 -27.20
N LEU A 382 -1.12 -62.56 -28.48
CA LEU A 382 -0.59 -61.30 -28.98
C LEU A 382 -1.75 -60.45 -29.48
N TYR A 383 -1.89 -59.28 -28.90
CA TYR A 383 -2.78 -58.24 -29.37
C TYR A 383 -1.98 -57.19 -30.16
N ILE A 384 -2.50 -56.80 -31.32
CA ILE A 384 -2.01 -55.66 -32.11
C ILE A 384 -3.22 -54.84 -32.50
N ASP A 385 -3.21 -53.55 -32.15
CA ASP A 385 -4.30 -52.60 -32.42
C ASP A 385 -5.68 -53.11 -31.95
N GLY A 386 -5.70 -53.75 -30.78
CA GLY A 386 -6.90 -54.28 -30.12
C GLY A 386 -7.40 -55.60 -30.71
N GLN A 387 -6.72 -56.15 -31.71
CA GLN A 387 -7.08 -57.42 -32.33
C GLN A 387 -6.14 -58.53 -31.85
N GLU A 388 -6.72 -59.66 -31.47
CA GLU A 388 -5.95 -60.89 -31.26
C GLU A 388 -5.39 -61.37 -32.61
N VAL A 389 -4.07 -61.33 -32.75
CA VAL A 389 -3.38 -61.73 -33.98
C VAL A 389 -2.65 -63.07 -33.82
N VAL A 390 -2.35 -63.49 -32.59
CA VAL A 390 -1.82 -64.81 -32.26
C VAL A 390 -2.49 -65.30 -30.97
N SER A 391 -2.88 -66.58 -30.96
CA SER A 391 -3.32 -67.34 -29.78
C SER A 391 -2.62 -68.70 -29.85
N THR A 392 -1.82 -69.05 -28.84
CA THR A 392 -1.02 -70.27 -28.86
C THR A 392 -0.73 -70.79 -27.46
N ASP A 393 -0.76 -72.12 -27.32
CA ASP A 393 -0.28 -72.76 -26.09
C ASP A 393 1.24 -72.61 -25.96
N CYS A 394 1.73 -72.52 -24.72
CA CYS A 394 3.14 -72.39 -24.39
C CYS A 394 3.59 -73.45 -23.37
N VAL A 395 4.89 -73.48 -23.06
CA VAL A 395 5.40 -74.14 -21.84
C VAL A 395 6.35 -73.20 -21.12
N SER A 396 5.88 -72.64 -20.01
CA SER A 396 6.62 -71.74 -19.14
C SER A 396 7.68 -72.47 -18.30
N GLY A 397 8.31 -71.72 -17.41
CA GLY A 397 9.23 -72.19 -16.38
C GLY A 397 8.66 -73.31 -15.50
N LEU A 398 9.56 -74.16 -14.99
CA LEU A 398 9.18 -75.29 -14.14
C LEU A 398 8.56 -74.80 -12.83
N ALA A 399 7.24 -75.00 -12.65
CA ALA A 399 6.51 -74.44 -11.50
C ALA A 399 6.93 -75.03 -10.14
N SER A 400 7.44 -76.26 -10.12
CA SER A 400 7.91 -76.92 -8.90
C SER A 400 9.29 -76.44 -8.44
N ASP A 401 10.01 -75.68 -9.27
CA ASP A 401 11.35 -75.15 -8.98
C ASP A 401 11.30 -73.61 -8.99
N PRO A 402 11.33 -72.96 -7.81
CA PRO A 402 11.29 -71.50 -7.71
C PRO A 402 12.36 -70.77 -8.51
N SER A 403 13.54 -71.38 -8.73
CA SER A 403 14.62 -70.76 -9.51
C SER A 403 14.36 -70.78 -11.02
N ARG A 404 13.44 -71.64 -11.47
CA ARG A 404 13.10 -71.85 -12.88
C ARG A 404 11.67 -71.43 -13.20
N LYS A 405 10.85 -71.14 -12.19
CA LYS A 405 9.47 -70.67 -12.35
C LYS A 405 9.50 -69.32 -13.07
N THR A 406 8.65 -69.16 -14.09
CA THR A 406 8.48 -67.87 -14.75
C THR A 406 7.84 -66.91 -13.75
N PRO A 407 8.45 -65.76 -13.44
CA PRO A 407 7.83 -64.78 -12.57
C PRO A 407 6.65 -64.12 -13.26
N GLU A 408 5.56 -63.93 -12.51
CA GLU A 408 4.52 -62.96 -12.88
C GLU A 408 5.09 -61.54 -12.85
N GLY A 409 4.44 -60.64 -13.59
CA GLY A 409 4.81 -59.25 -13.61
C GLY A 409 4.48 -58.55 -14.92
N THR A 410 4.72 -57.25 -14.93
CA THR A 410 4.61 -56.42 -16.13
C THR A 410 5.97 -55.97 -16.63
N TYR A 411 6.22 -56.27 -17.89
CA TYR A 411 7.50 -56.16 -18.54
C TYR A 411 7.36 -55.46 -19.89
N THR A 412 8.51 -55.18 -20.51
CA THR A 412 8.59 -54.81 -21.92
C THR A 412 9.56 -55.73 -22.63
N LEU A 413 9.30 -55.97 -23.91
CA LEU A 413 10.27 -56.65 -24.75
C LEU A 413 11.54 -55.81 -24.87
N TYR A 414 12.71 -56.37 -24.54
CA TYR A 414 13.96 -55.62 -24.61
C TYR A 414 14.44 -55.44 -26.05
N TYR A 415 14.44 -56.52 -26.81
CA TYR A 415 14.85 -56.57 -28.22
C TYR A 415 14.38 -57.87 -28.85
N LYS A 416 14.70 -58.07 -30.13
CA LYS A 416 14.49 -59.32 -30.87
C LYS A 416 15.77 -59.79 -31.54
N GLU A 417 16.04 -61.10 -31.51
CA GLU A 417 17.23 -61.69 -32.13
C GLU A 417 16.90 -62.99 -32.87
N SER A 418 17.47 -63.17 -34.08
CA SER A 418 17.28 -64.37 -34.89
C SER A 418 18.46 -64.62 -35.85
N PRO A 419 19.11 -65.79 -35.83
CA PRO A 419 19.03 -66.84 -34.81
C PRO A 419 19.76 -66.44 -33.51
N SER A 420 19.50 -67.13 -32.41
CA SER A 420 20.20 -66.90 -31.13
C SER A 420 20.63 -68.22 -30.47
N VAL A 421 21.60 -68.13 -29.55
CA VAL A 421 22.05 -69.26 -28.72
C VAL A 421 21.92 -68.87 -27.25
N LEU A 422 20.92 -69.43 -26.59
CA LEU A 422 20.61 -69.17 -25.20
C LEU A 422 21.54 -70.00 -24.31
N LYS A 423 22.15 -69.37 -23.31
CA LYS A 423 23.04 -70.03 -22.36
C LYS A 423 22.48 -69.94 -20.96
N GLY A 424 22.51 -71.05 -20.24
CA GLY A 424 22.15 -71.09 -18.82
C GLY A 424 23.16 -70.36 -17.95
N GLU A 425 22.77 -70.10 -16.71
CA GLU A 425 23.70 -69.63 -15.68
C GLU A 425 24.93 -70.56 -15.61
N ASN A 426 26.12 -69.97 -15.51
CA ASN A 426 27.41 -70.69 -15.55
C ASN A 426 27.71 -71.51 -16.83
N ASN A 427 26.99 -71.29 -17.94
CA ASN A 427 27.09 -72.06 -19.20
C ASN A 427 26.79 -73.56 -19.05
N GLU A 428 25.95 -73.94 -18.10
CA GLU A 428 25.60 -75.34 -17.85
C GLU A 428 24.76 -75.97 -18.98
N TYR A 429 24.09 -75.14 -19.78
CA TYR A 429 23.42 -75.57 -21.01
C TYR A 429 23.51 -74.51 -22.11
N GLU A 430 23.44 -74.96 -23.37
CA GLU A 430 23.27 -74.11 -24.55
C GLU A 430 22.09 -74.60 -25.39
N THR A 431 21.18 -73.70 -25.77
CA THR A 431 20.01 -74.01 -26.60
C THR A 431 19.99 -73.09 -27.81
N LYS A 432 20.03 -73.67 -29.01
CA LYS A 432 19.92 -72.92 -30.26
C LYS A 432 18.45 -72.67 -30.56
N VAL A 433 18.09 -71.41 -30.74
CA VAL A 433 16.73 -70.97 -31.06
C VAL A 433 16.76 -70.13 -32.34
N THR A 434 15.65 -70.14 -33.07
CA THR A 434 15.50 -69.33 -34.28
C THR A 434 15.03 -67.93 -33.92
N TYR A 435 14.11 -67.79 -32.99
CA TYR A 435 13.49 -66.52 -32.60
C TYR A 435 13.66 -66.31 -31.10
N TRP A 436 14.38 -65.27 -30.70
CA TRP A 436 14.58 -64.89 -29.30
C TRP A 436 13.98 -63.52 -29.02
N MET A 437 13.14 -63.44 -27.98
CA MET A 437 12.37 -62.27 -27.58
C MET A 437 12.45 -62.08 -26.04
N PRO A 438 13.59 -61.58 -25.52
CA PRO A 438 13.82 -61.37 -24.08
C PRO A 438 12.96 -60.23 -23.51
N PHE A 439 12.46 -60.43 -22.29
CA PHE A 439 11.66 -59.41 -21.58
C PHE A 439 11.95 -59.30 -20.07
N ASN A 440 12.68 -60.24 -19.47
CA ASN A 440 12.98 -60.18 -18.04
C ASN A 440 14.28 -60.89 -17.67
N GLY A 441 15.40 -60.16 -17.53
CA GLY A 441 16.61 -60.66 -16.86
C GLY A 441 17.20 -61.98 -17.39
N GLY A 442 16.97 -62.34 -18.66
CA GLY A 442 17.37 -63.63 -19.25
C GLY A 442 16.20 -64.58 -19.58
N ILE A 443 14.99 -64.23 -19.16
CA ILE A 443 13.72 -64.85 -19.56
C ILE A 443 13.19 -64.16 -20.81
N GLY A 444 12.68 -64.97 -21.74
CA GLY A 444 12.08 -64.49 -22.97
C GLY A 444 11.15 -65.50 -23.62
N LEU A 445 10.48 -65.08 -24.68
CA LEU A 445 9.73 -65.96 -25.57
C LEU A 445 10.68 -66.51 -26.65
N HIS A 446 10.58 -67.81 -26.96
CA HIS A 446 11.32 -68.40 -28.09
C HIS A 446 10.70 -69.67 -28.63
N ASP A 447 11.12 -70.06 -29.84
CA ASP A 447 10.78 -71.37 -30.40
C ASP A 447 11.41 -72.51 -29.61
N ALA A 448 10.64 -73.59 -29.43
CA ALA A 448 11.10 -74.82 -28.79
C ALA A 448 10.94 -76.02 -29.73
N ASN A 449 11.78 -76.11 -30.75
CA ASN A 449 11.73 -77.17 -31.77
C ASN A 449 11.96 -78.60 -31.21
N TRP A 450 12.44 -78.72 -29.98
CA TRP A 450 12.61 -80.00 -29.27
C TRP A 450 11.33 -80.50 -28.61
N ARG A 451 10.27 -79.69 -28.50
CA ARG A 451 8.99 -80.07 -27.90
C ARG A 451 8.01 -80.53 -28.97
N SER A 452 7.30 -81.61 -28.68
CA SER A 452 6.22 -82.15 -29.53
C SER A 452 4.82 -81.72 -29.08
N SER A 453 4.68 -81.15 -27.88
CA SER A 453 3.41 -80.69 -27.30
C SER A 453 3.65 -79.47 -26.40
N PHE A 454 2.62 -78.64 -26.27
CA PHE A 454 2.58 -77.39 -25.52
C PHE A 454 1.27 -77.33 -24.72
N GLY A 455 1.20 -76.46 -23.71
CA GLY A 455 0.02 -76.25 -22.88
C GLY A 455 -0.18 -77.28 -21.76
N GLY A 456 -1.34 -77.18 -21.10
CA GLY A 456 -1.75 -78.07 -20.02
C GLY A 456 -0.78 -78.07 -18.84
N SER A 457 -0.60 -79.22 -18.19
CA SER A 457 0.21 -79.33 -16.96
C SER A 457 1.71 -79.58 -17.20
N ILE A 458 2.22 -79.45 -18.44
CA ILE A 458 3.61 -79.79 -18.78
C ILE A 458 4.61 -78.98 -17.95
N TYR A 459 4.32 -77.71 -17.71
CA TYR A 459 5.15 -76.81 -16.92
C TYR A 459 5.37 -77.27 -15.47
N GLN A 460 4.53 -78.16 -14.93
CA GLN A 460 4.65 -78.63 -13.55
C GLN A 460 5.77 -79.66 -13.38
N THR A 461 6.03 -80.49 -14.41
CA THR A 461 7.00 -81.59 -14.34
C THR A 461 8.14 -81.47 -15.36
N ASN A 462 7.93 -80.74 -16.45
CA ASN A 462 8.89 -80.59 -17.56
C ASN A 462 8.86 -79.17 -18.16
N GLY A 463 8.77 -78.16 -17.30
CA GLY A 463 8.87 -76.74 -17.66
C GLY A 463 10.28 -76.30 -18.06
N SER A 464 10.42 -75.06 -18.53
CA SER A 464 11.70 -74.46 -18.94
C SER A 464 12.57 -74.04 -17.73
N HIS A 465 13.61 -73.25 -17.97
CA HIS A 465 14.40 -72.54 -16.95
C HIS A 465 13.94 -71.08 -16.77
N GLY A 466 12.66 -70.80 -17.02
CA GLY A 466 12.04 -69.48 -16.87
C GLY A 466 11.43 -68.96 -18.17
N CYS A 467 12.03 -69.25 -19.32
CA CYS A 467 11.53 -68.85 -20.64
C CYS A 467 10.15 -69.41 -20.98
N VAL A 468 9.42 -68.70 -21.84
CA VAL A 468 8.14 -69.13 -22.38
C VAL A 468 8.38 -69.84 -23.71
N ASN A 469 8.36 -71.17 -23.70
CA ASN A 469 8.57 -71.98 -24.90
C ASN A 469 7.34 -71.95 -25.80
N LEU A 470 7.53 -71.67 -27.08
CA LEU A 470 6.46 -71.56 -28.06
C LEU A 470 6.60 -72.60 -29.19
N PRO A 471 5.49 -73.03 -29.82
CA PRO A 471 5.54 -73.72 -31.10
C PRO A 471 6.33 -72.89 -32.13
N PRO A 472 7.24 -73.49 -32.93
CA PRO A 472 8.09 -72.72 -33.84
C PRO A 472 7.34 -71.81 -34.83
N SER A 473 6.13 -72.20 -35.27
CA SER A 473 5.29 -71.37 -36.13
C SER A 473 4.74 -70.14 -35.40
N ALA A 474 4.26 -70.30 -34.16
CA ALA A 474 3.73 -69.19 -33.38
C ALA A 474 4.85 -68.24 -32.92
N ALA A 475 6.02 -68.78 -32.53
CA ALA A 475 7.20 -67.98 -32.22
C ALA A 475 7.59 -67.06 -33.39
N LYS A 476 7.55 -67.58 -34.63
CA LYS A 476 7.77 -66.79 -35.85
C LYS A 476 6.73 -65.69 -36.00
N GLU A 477 5.44 -66.02 -35.87
CA GLU A 477 4.35 -65.05 -36.05
C GLU A 477 4.40 -63.91 -35.04
N ILE A 478 4.71 -64.22 -33.77
CA ILE A 478 4.93 -63.24 -32.71
C ILE A 478 6.16 -62.41 -33.04
N TYR A 479 7.30 -63.02 -33.35
CA TYR A 479 8.56 -62.33 -33.67
C TYR A 479 8.41 -61.33 -34.81
N GLU A 480 7.63 -61.66 -35.85
CA GLU A 480 7.38 -60.79 -37.00
C GLU A 480 6.51 -59.57 -36.66
N ARG A 481 5.71 -59.62 -35.58
CA ARG A 481 4.70 -58.59 -35.25
C ARG A 481 5.03 -57.75 -34.01
N VAL A 482 5.68 -58.33 -33.01
CA VAL A 482 6.12 -57.60 -31.81
C VAL A 482 7.21 -56.59 -32.13
N TYR A 483 7.37 -55.56 -31.30
CA TYR A 483 8.39 -54.52 -31.44
C TYR A 483 9.12 -54.30 -30.11
N ASP A 484 10.32 -53.75 -30.18
CA ASP A 484 11.12 -53.42 -28.98
C ASP A 484 10.33 -52.44 -28.11
N GLY A 485 10.17 -52.75 -26.83
CA GLY A 485 9.35 -51.98 -25.89
C GLY A 485 7.87 -52.39 -25.84
N ILE A 486 7.39 -53.35 -26.64
CA ILE A 486 5.99 -53.80 -26.54
C ILE A 486 5.72 -54.31 -25.10
N PRO A 487 4.61 -53.90 -24.47
CA PRO A 487 4.27 -54.36 -23.12
C PRO A 487 3.95 -55.86 -23.10
N ILE A 488 4.38 -56.52 -22.03
CA ILE A 488 4.17 -57.95 -21.79
C ILE A 488 3.64 -58.10 -20.37
N ILE A 489 2.51 -58.79 -20.20
CA ILE A 489 1.93 -59.10 -18.91
C ILE A 489 1.94 -60.62 -18.68
N CYS A 490 2.51 -61.04 -17.56
CA CYS A 490 2.58 -62.42 -17.11
C CYS A 490 1.81 -62.57 -15.82
N TYR A 491 0.86 -63.50 -15.75
CA TYR A 491 0.08 -63.76 -14.53
C TYR A 491 -0.19 -65.24 -14.33
N TYR A 492 -0.48 -65.62 -13.09
CA TYR A 492 -0.97 -66.95 -12.70
C TYR A 492 -2.46 -66.90 -12.46
#